data_AF-A0A1B7W910-F1
#
_entry.id   AF-A0A1B7W910-F1
#
_cell.length_a   1.000
_cell.length_b   1.000
_cell.length_c   1.000
_cell.angle_alpha   90.00
_cell.angle_beta   90.00
_cell.angle_gamma   90.00
#
_symmetry.space_group_name_H-M   'P 1'
#
loop_
_entity.id
_entity.type
_entity.pdbx_description
1 polymer ?
#
loop_
_entity_poly.entity_id
_entity_poly.type
_entity_poly.pdbx_seq_one_letter_code
_entity_poly.pdbx_strand_id
1 'polypeptide(L)'
;MITSNLHRNPYIIGRPIDYRESLFGRESIFQLVQENLQQSQQLLLLYGQRRIGKSSIILSIPQQLAELNEFVFVTFDLSFYSQQPWSIILAALAQAIVDNLELETSISPPTTTELELEINIFERQFLPQVYQQLENRNLVLLLDEFDALISQDLESSAIETFIKKIFRSLSEITKRNNKLFIVVSIGEHLASTLNILKIFEDVPKIEIGLLDKDSTKELITKPAQGVLEYEEEAIKAIFNLSAGHPYFTQIICFAIFSRAREKNSFKITSADVERIVDTAIEIGEAGLSWFWDAFSIPEQVVFSAIAQAQETGENYLKLLEIQKIDAKNQLINQARKQLLDNGFLDKTGEKIKVELVRRWIIKRYPLPDQIAQFHEFEQKKISYQKEMIQLPEIVENNHISNMNIYGDSDSSYFLKPTISSASSITDNSNSYTKISANISAKRPIMVLTAVAATMAIAASIFVASLSLRSKSLYTLSSAPDNNTISRGDKTLFPNIPNRFRDQGIAAFKNGNYQEAAKLFKQAINANPYDP
;
A
#
# COMPACT_ATOMS: atom_id res chain seq x y z
N MET A 1 -30.46 -15.83 40.51
CA MET A 1 -29.09 -15.44 40.14
C MET A 1 -28.97 -15.65 38.64
N ILE A 2 -29.11 -14.58 37.86
CA ILE A 2 -28.90 -14.64 36.41
C ILE A 2 -27.39 -14.51 36.25
N THR A 3 -26.73 -15.61 35.89
CA THR A 3 -25.34 -15.61 35.48
C THR A 3 -25.19 -14.63 34.32
N SER A 4 -24.55 -13.49 34.57
CA SER A 4 -24.10 -12.57 33.53
C SER A 4 -23.09 -13.32 32.65
N ASN A 5 -23.58 -13.99 31.61
CA ASN A 5 -22.71 -14.44 30.53
C ASN A 5 -22.17 -13.17 29.86
N LEU A 6 -20.99 -12.73 30.31
CA LEU A 6 -20.24 -11.66 29.64
C LEU A 6 -19.77 -12.19 28.29
N HIS A 7 -20.66 -12.14 27.31
CA HIS A 7 -20.30 -12.44 25.93
C HIS A 7 -19.17 -11.51 25.49
N ARG A 8 -18.08 -12.10 24.96
CA ARG A 8 -17.00 -11.36 24.34
C ARG A 8 -17.58 -10.51 23.21
N ASN A 9 -17.03 -9.32 22.99
CA ASN A 9 -17.44 -8.49 21.87
C ASN A 9 -17.17 -9.26 20.56
N PRO A 10 -18.20 -9.52 19.74
CA PRO A 10 -18.05 -10.33 18.53
C PRO A 10 -17.49 -9.52 17.35
N TYR A 11 -17.45 -8.20 17.45
CA TYR A 11 -16.93 -7.31 16.41
C TYR A 11 -15.41 -7.25 16.49
N ILE A 12 -14.74 -7.35 15.33
CA ILE A 12 -13.28 -7.44 15.23
C ILE A 12 -12.75 -6.16 14.59
N ILE A 13 -11.84 -5.48 15.30
CA ILE A 13 -11.21 -4.24 14.85
C ILE A 13 -9.71 -4.48 14.64
N GLY A 14 -9.18 -3.93 13.54
CA GLY A 14 -7.74 -3.72 13.36
C GLY A 14 -6.95 -4.91 12.83
N ARG A 15 -7.43 -6.14 12.99
CA ARG A 15 -6.83 -7.37 12.42
C ARG A 15 -7.63 -7.93 11.25
N PRO A 16 -6.98 -8.62 10.30
CA PRO A 16 -7.67 -9.39 9.26
C PRO A 16 -8.61 -10.45 9.86
N ILE A 17 -9.63 -10.82 9.09
CA ILE A 17 -10.57 -11.91 9.40
C ILE A 17 -10.11 -13.14 8.62
N ASP A 18 -9.90 -14.24 9.31
CA ASP A 18 -9.35 -15.50 8.82
C ASP A 18 -10.37 -16.67 8.84
N TYR A 19 -11.61 -16.40 9.25
CA TYR A 19 -12.72 -17.36 9.25
C TYR A 19 -13.79 -16.99 8.24
N ARG A 20 -14.11 -17.94 7.35
CA ARG A 20 -15.13 -17.84 6.28
C ARG A 20 -16.46 -17.23 6.72
N GLU A 21 -16.99 -17.65 7.86
CA GLU A 21 -18.32 -17.26 8.34
C GLU A 21 -18.43 -15.80 8.79
N SER A 22 -17.31 -15.11 8.95
CA SER A 22 -17.25 -13.72 9.43
C SER A 22 -16.94 -12.71 8.32
N LEU A 23 -16.84 -13.16 7.06
CA LEU A 23 -16.54 -12.31 5.91
C LEU A 23 -17.79 -12.12 5.05
N PHE A 24 -18.44 -10.96 5.17
CA PHE A 24 -19.72 -10.68 4.53
C PHE A 24 -19.58 -9.98 3.18
N GLY A 25 -20.42 -10.33 2.21
CA GLY A 25 -20.58 -9.61 0.94
C GLY A 25 -19.36 -9.69 0.01
N ARG A 26 -18.54 -10.74 0.15
CA ARG A 26 -17.30 -10.94 -0.64
C ARG A 26 -17.38 -12.13 -1.59
N GLU A 27 -18.55 -12.77 -1.70
CA GLU A 27 -18.79 -13.95 -2.53
C GLU A 27 -18.47 -13.70 -4.01
N SER A 28 -18.88 -12.54 -4.54
CA SER A 28 -18.59 -12.15 -5.92
C SER A 28 -17.08 -11.99 -6.18
N ILE A 29 -16.31 -11.55 -5.19
CA ILE A 29 -14.85 -11.42 -5.32
C ILE A 29 -14.22 -12.82 -5.42
N PHE A 30 -14.63 -13.76 -4.57
CA PHE A 30 -14.12 -15.13 -4.63
C PHE A 30 -14.51 -15.82 -5.94
N GLN A 31 -15.73 -15.61 -6.42
CA GLN A 31 -16.18 -16.11 -7.71
C GLN A 31 -15.31 -15.56 -8.84
N LEU A 32 -15.04 -14.25 -8.87
CA LEU A 32 -14.17 -13.63 -9.88
C LEU A 32 -12.74 -14.19 -9.82
N VAL A 33 -12.18 -14.37 -8.63
CA VAL A 33 -10.85 -15.00 -8.47
C VAL A 33 -10.86 -16.41 -9.05
N GLN A 34 -11.86 -17.22 -8.69
CA GLN A 34 -12.02 -18.58 -9.21
C GLN A 34 -12.14 -18.61 -10.74
N GLU A 35 -13.02 -17.79 -11.31
CA GLU A 35 -13.23 -17.72 -12.76
C GLU A 35 -11.93 -17.37 -13.51
N ASN A 36 -11.17 -16.41 -13.00
CA ASN A 36 -9.90 -16.02 -13.60
C ASN A 36 -8.84 -17.14 -13.51
N LEU A 37 -8.71 -17.80 -12.35
CA LEU A 37 -7.80 -18.93 -12.19
C LEU A 37 -8.14 -20.07 -13.17
N GLN A 38 -9.43 -20.42 -13.28
CA GLN A 38 -9.91 -21.48 -14.19
C GLN A 38 -9.73 -21.11 -15.68
N GLN A 39 -9.80 -19.81 -16.01
CA GLN A 39 -9.48 -19.28 -17.34
C GLN A 39 -7.97 -19.15 -17.60
N SER A 40 -7.13 -19.72 -16.73
CA SER A 40 -5.66 -19.66 -16.83
C SER A 40 -5.10 -18.23 -16.81
N GLN A 41 -5.77 -17.29 -16.14
CA GLN A 41 -5.22 -15.96 -15.88
C GLN A 41 -4.20 -16.05 -14.74
N GLN A 42 -2.92 -16.08 -15.11
CA GLN A 42 -1.82 -16.37 -14.19
C GLN A 42 -1.40 -15.18 -13.32
N LEU A 43 -1.84 -13.96 -13.64
CA LEU A 43 -1.58 -12.78 -12.83
C LEU A 43 -2.87 -12.02 -12.63
N LEU A 44 -3.21 -11.76 -11.37
CA LEU A 44 -4.46 -11.14 -10.92
C LEU A 44 -4.13 -10.01 -9.97
N LEU A 45 -4.82 -8.88 -10.13
CA LEU A 45 -4.66 -7.72 -9.24
C LEU A 45 -5.93 -7.47 -8.44
N LEU A 46 -5.85 -7.59 -7.13
CA LEU A 46 -6.86 -7.10 -6.20
C LEU A 46 -6.44 -5.71 -5.74
N TYR A 47 -7.35 -4.75 -5.79
CA TYR A 47 -7.06 -3.40 -5.32
C TYR A 47 -8.24 -2.82 -4.55
N GLY A 48 -7.98 -1.83 -3.72
CA GLY A 48 -9.02 -1.13 -2.97
C GLY A 48 -8.45 -0.30 -1.83
N GLN A 49 -9.32 0.45 -1.17
CA GLN A 49 -8.93 1.34 -0.08
C GLN A 49 -8.28 0.59 1.10
N ARG A 50 -7.50 1.30 1.91
CA ARG A 50 -6.96 0.76 3.17
C ARG A 50 -8.14 0.37 4.08
N ARG A 51 -7.98 -0.70 4.86
CA ARG A 51 -9.01 -1.23 5.78
C ARG A 51 -10.34 -1.70 5.13
N ILE A 52 -10.39 -1.84 3.80
CA ILE A 52 -11.57 -2.35 3.09
C ILE A 52 -11.73 -3.89 3.18
N GLY A 53 -10.73 -4.59 3.75
CA GLY A 53 -10.75 -6.05 3.95
C GLY A 53 -9.91 -6.86 2.96
N LYS A 54 -8.94 -6.24 2.26
CA LYS A 54 -8.06 -6.93 1.31
C LYS A 54 -7.33 -8.13 1.93
N SER A 55 -6.65 -7.92 3.05
CA SER A 55 -5.95 -9.00 3.77
C SER A 55 -6.88 -10.12 4.23
N SER A 56 -8.09 -9.78 4.69
CA SER A 56 -9.10 -10.78 5.04
C SER A 56 -9.53 -11.62 3.84
N ILE A 57 -9.66 -10.99 2.65
CA ILE A 57 -9.95 -11.69 1.40
C ILE A 57 -8.79 -12.61 1.02
N ILE A 58 -7.55 -12.10 0.99
CA ILE A 58 -6.36 -12.89 0.65
C ILE A 58 -6.23 -14.12 1.55
N LEU A 59 -6.34 -13.95 2.87
CA LEU A 59 -6.26 -15.06 3.82
C LEU A 59 -7.41 -16.06 3.69
N SER A 60 -8.57 -15.62 3.19
CA SER A 60 -9.74 -16.47 3.03
C SER A 60 -9.75 -17.25 1.71
N ILE A 61 -9.00 -16.81 0.67
CA ILE A 61 -8.99 -17.48 -0.65
C ILE A 61 -8.75 -19.00 -0.55
N PRO A 62 -7.75 -19.51 0.19
CA PRO A 62 -7.50 -20.95 0.26
C PRO A 62 -8.71 -21.75 0.79
N GLN A 63 -9.42 -21.22 1.78
CA GLN A 63 -10.59 -21.87 2.36
C GLN A 63 -11.84 -21.75 1.45
N GLN A 64 -12.00 -20.61 0.79
CA GLN A 64 -13.17 -20.33 -0.06
C GLN A 64 -13.11 -21.08 -1.39
N LEU A 65 -11.91 -21.33 -1.90
CA LEU A 65 -11.65 -22.02 -3.17
C LEU A 65 -11.14 -23.45 -2.93
N ALA A 66 -11.39 -24.02 -1.75
CA ALA A 66 -10.91 -25.36 -1.37
C ALA A 66 -11.41 -26.49 -2.29
N GLU A 67 -12.49 -26.27 -3.03
CA GLU A 67 -13.02 -27.23 -4.00
C GLU A 67 -12.19 -27.31 -5.29
N LEU A 68 -11.33 -26.31 -5.56
CA LEU A 68 -10.44 -26.28 -6.71
C LEU A 68 -9.17 -27.10 -6.46
N ASN A 69 -9.32 -28.43 -6.47
CA ASN A 69 -8.24 -29.38 -6.17
C ASN A 69 -7.03 -29.28 -7.11
N GLU A 70 -7.19 -28.65 -8.27
CA GLU A 70 -6.12 -28.38 -9.24
C GLU A 70 -5.20 -27.21 -8.83
N PHE A 71 -5.50 -26.47 -7.76
CA PHE A 71 -4.68 -25.38 -7.24
C PHE A 71 -4.19 -25.66 -5.81
N VAL A 72 -3.00 -25.18 -5.50
CA VAL A 72 -2.49 -25.05 -4.14
C VAL A 72 -2.14 -23.59 -3.88
N PHE A 73 -2.43 -23.10 -2.68
CA PHE A 73 -2.31 -21.69 -2.35
C PHE A 73 -1.21 -21.48 -1.32
N VAL A 74 -0.36 -20.48 -1.55
CA VAL A 74 0.65 -20.00 -0.61
C VAL A 74 0.42 -18.52 -0.38
N THR A 75 0.05 -18.15 0.85
CA THR A 75 -0.07 -16.75 1.26
C THR A 75 1.27 -16.19 1.70
N PHE A 76 1.61 -14.98 1.22
CA PHE A 76 2.85 -14.31 1.57
C PHE A 76 2.60 -12.82 1.83
N ASP A 77 2.91 -12.38 3.06
CA ASP A 77 2.73 -11.00 3.50
C ASP A 77 4.01 -10.19 3.24
N LEU A 78 3.93 -9.22 2.34
CA LEU A 78 5.07 -8.39 1.95
C LEU A 78 5.36 -7.25 2.94
N SER A 79 4.50 -7.03 3.94
CA SER A 79 4.65 -5.95 4.93
C SER A 79 5.95 -6.03 5.73
N PHE A 80 6.49 -7.24 5.93
CA PHE A 80 7.74 -7.49 6.64
C PHE A 80 9.00 -7.18 5.84
N TYR A 81 8.88 -6.90 4.53
CA TYR A 81 10.00 -6.79 3.60
C TYR A 81 10.17 -5.39 2.99
N SER A 82 9.67 -4.36 3.67
CA SER A 82 9.87 -2.98 3.21
C SER A 82 11.35 -2.64 3.04
N GLN A 83 11.68 -2.03 1.89
CA GLN A 83 13.05 -1.68 1.48
C GLN A 83 14.05 -2.84 1.39
N GLN A 84 13.60 -4.10 1.45
CA GLN A 84 14.50 -5.24 1.34
C GLN A 84 14.89 -5.51 -0.12
N PRO A 85 16.13 -5.95 -0.38
CA PRO A 85 16.52 -6.47 -1.69
C PRO A 85 15.62 -7.62 -2.16
N TRP A 86 15.44 -7.72 -3.49
CA TRP A 86 14.61 -8.77 -4.09
C TRP A 86 15.11 -10.20 -3.78
N SER A 87 16.42 -10.38 -3.58
CA SER A 87 17.01 -11.66 -3.17
C SER A 87 16.49 -12.13 -1.81
N ILE A 88 16.34 -11.23 -0.83
CA ILE A 88 15.80 -11.54 0.50
C ILE A 88 14.33 -11.92 0.40
N ILE A 89 13.56 -11.16 -0.38
CA ILE A 89 12.13 -11.40 -0.59
C ILE A 89 11.92 -12.78 -1.25
N LEU A 90 12.68 -13.10 -2.29
CA LEU A 90 12.58 -14.39 -2.97
C LEU A 90 13.05 -15.57 -2.10
N ALA A 91 14.09 -15.39 -1.29
CA ALA A 91 14.53 -16.42 -0.34
C ALA A 91 13.42 -16.71 0.69
N ALA A 92 12.82 -15.66 1.25
CA ALA A 92 11.74 -15.80 2.20
C ALA A 92 10.46 -16.38 1.57
N LEU A 93 10.14 -15.99 0.34
CA LEU A 93 9.03 -16.56 -0.42
C LEU A 93 9.27 -18.05 -0.71
N ALA A 94 10.49 -18.43 -1.09
CA ALA A 94 10.83 -19.84 -1.29
C ALA A 94 10.67 -20.65 0.00
N GLN A 95 11.13 -20.11 1.13
CA GLN A 95 10.91 -20.74 2.43
C GLN A 95 9.41 -20.86 2.76
N ALA A 96 8.63 -19.80 2.54
CA ALA A 96 7.19 -19.83 2.75
C ALA A 96 6.49 -20.89 1.88
N ILE A 97 6.91 -21.07 0.63
CA ILE A 97 6.38 -22.13 -0.26
C ILE A 97 6.67 -23.51 0.31
N VAL A 98 7.88 -23.77 0.80
CA VAL A 98 8.25 -25.05 1.43
C VAL A 98 7.42 -25.29 2.68
N ASP A 99 7.31 -24.29 3.56
CA ASP A 99 6.64 -24.41 4.84
C ASP A 99 5.11 -24.57 4.69
N ASN A 100 4.46 -23.76 3.83
CA ASN A 100 3.01 -23.79 3.67
C ASN A 100 2.50 -25.05 2.96
N LEU A 101 3.32 -25.61 2.05
CA LEU A 101 2.96 -26.80 1.30
C LEU A 101 3.47 -28.08 1.97
N GLU A 102 4.14 -27.97 3.11
CA GLU A 102 4.76 -29.08 3.84
C GLU A 102 5.62 -29.97 2.93
N LEU A 103 6.42 -29.34 2.06
CA LEU A 103 7.22 -30.06 1.07
C LEU A 103 8.29 -30.93 1.74
N GLU A 104 8.67 -32.01 1.05
CA GLU A 104 9.74 -32.89 1.52
C GLU A 104 11.03 -32.12 1.85
N THR A 105 11.73 -32.56 2.90
CA THR A 105 13.01 -31.97 3.36
C THR A 105 14.14 -32.03 2.33
N SER A 106 13.93 -32.72 1.20
CA SER A 106 14.86 -32.83 0.08
C SER A 106 14.90 -31.56 -0.77
N ILE A 107 13.85 -30.73 -0.75
CA ILE A 107 13.83 -29.43 -1.43
C ILE A 107 14.47 -28.39 -0.51
N SER A 108 15.63 -27.89 -0.91
CA SER A 108 16.26 -26.76 -0.24
C SER A 108 15.81 -25.46 -0.91
N PRO A 109 15.15 -24.53 -0.20
CA PRO A 109 14.92 -23.20 -0.73
C PRO A 109 16.27 -22.50 -0.98
N PRO A 110 16.39 -21.70 -2.05
CA PRO A 110 17.61 -20.96 -2.34
C PRO A 110 17.88 -19.92 -1.25
N THR A 111 19.13 -19.79 -0.87
CA THR A 111 19.59 -18.80 0.11
C THR A 111 19.65 -17.40 -0.50
N THR A 112 19.63 -16.37 0.34
CA THR A 112 19.81 -14.98 -0.09
C THR A 112 21.08 -14.80 -0.91
N THR A 113 22.21 -15.40 -0.48
CA THR A 113 23.50 -15.27 -1.16
C THR A 113 23.49 -15.91 -2.56
N GLU A 114 22.84 -17.06 -2.72
CA GLU A 114 22.68 -17.68 -4.04
C GLU A 114 21.85 -16.79 -4.97
N LEU A 115 20.77 -16.19 -4.46
CA LEU A 115 19.89 -15.30 -5.22
C LEU A 115 20.51 -13.93 -5.53
N GLU A 116 21.44 -13.44 -4.71
CA GLU A 116 22.24 -12.26 -5.00
C GLU A 116 23.21 -12.50 -6.17
N LEU A 117 23.75 -13.72 -6.29
CA LEU A 117 24.63 -14.11 -7.38
C LEU A 117 23.85 -14.42 -8.67
N GLU A 118 22.77 -15.19 -8.57
CA GLU A 118 21.91 -15.56 -9.70
C GLU A 118 20.43 -15.63 -9.29
N ILE A 119 19.70 -14.53 -9.46
CA ILE A 119 18.28 -14.40 -9.12
C ILE A 119 17.39 -15.45 -9.82
N ASN A 120 17.81 -15.95 -10.98
CA ASN A 120 17.06 -16.93 -11.77
C ASN A 120 17.06 -18.33 -11.16
N ILE A 121 17.86 -18.59 -10.12
CA ILE A 121 17.83 -19.88 -9.38
C ILE A 121 16.42 -20.16 -8.86
N PHE A 122 15.72 -19.14 -8.37
CA PHE A 122 14.33 -19.26 -7.92
C PHE A 122 13.44 -19.88 -9.00
N GLU A 123 13.50 -19.35 -10.22
CA GLU A 123 12.66 -19.81 -11.34
C GLU A 123 13.17 -21.11 -11.98
N ARG A 124 14.47 -21.23 -12.20
CA ARG A 124 15.05 -22.30 -13.04
C ARG A 124 15.37 -23.58 -12.28
N GLN A 125 15.51 -23.51 -10.97
CA GLN A 125 15.91 -24.65 -10.14
C GLN A 125 14.87 -24.94 -9.06
N PHE A 126 14.50 -23.94 -8.27
CA PHE A 126 13.59 -24.13 -7.14
C PHE A 126 12.15 -24.44 -7.57
N LEU A 127 11.51 -23.59 -8.40
CA LEU A 127 10.14 -23.84 -8.85
C LEU A 127 9.93 -25.20 -9.55
N PRO A 128 10.82 -25.69 -10.42
CA PRO A 128 10.71 -27.03 -10.99
C PRO A 128 10.70 -28.16 -9.95
N GLN A 129 11.48 -28.05 -8.87
CA GLN A 129 11.45 -29.02 -7.78
C GLN A 129 10.12 -28.98 -7.02
N VAL A 130 9.59 -27.78 -6.78
CA VAL A 130 8.25 -27.60 -6.19
C VAL A 130 7.18 -28.25 -7.09
N TYR A 131 7.21 -28.01 -8.40
CA TYR A 131 6.22 -28.58 -9.33
C TYR A 131 6.26 -30.12 -9.41
N GLN A 132 7.41 -30.74 -9.15
CA GLN A 132 7.50 -32.20 -9.09
C GLN A 132 6.71 -32.77 -7.91
N GLN A 133 6.73 -32.09 -6.76
CA GLN A 133 5.96 -32.47 -5.56
C GLN A 133 4.48 -32.12 -5.66
N LEU A 134 4.13 -31.10 -6.45
CA LEU A 134 2.74 -30.69 -6.67
C LEU A 134 2.01 -31.56 -7.70
N GLU A 135 2.70 -32.50 -8.34
CA GLU A 135 2.17 -33.35 -9.41
C GLU A 135 1.49 -32.53 -10.52
N ASN A 136 0.17 -32.67 -10.67
CA ASN A 136 -0.63 -31.98 -11.69
C ASN A 136 -1.27 -30.67 -11.19
N ARG A 137 -1.01 -30.26 -9.95
CA ARG A 137 -1.58 -29.03 -9.38
C ARG A 137 -0.76 -27.80 -9.75
N ASN A 138 -1.44 -26.68 -9.82
CA ASN A 138 -0.89 -25.35 -10.06
C ASN A 138 -0.60 -24.63 -8.74
N LEU A 139 0.51 -23.92 -8.67
CA LEU A 139 0.87 -23.08 -7.53
C LEU A 139 0.28 -21.68 -7.67
N VAL A 140 -0.50 -21.25 -6.68
CA VAL A 140 -1.04 -19.89 -6.58
C VAL A 140 -0.36 -19.16 -5.43
N LEU A 141 0.40 -18.12 -5.75
CA LEU A 141 1.00 -17.22 -4.77
C LEU A 141 0.05 -16.06 -4.50
N LEU A 142 -0.39 -15.91 -3.25
CA LEU A 142 -1.23 -14.82 -2.79
C LEU A 142 -0.36 -13.80 -2.07
N LEU A 143 0.02 -12.73 -2.77
CA LEU A 143 0.92 -11.69 -2.30
C LEU A 143 0.11 -10.54 -1.69
N ASP A 144 0.12 -10.41 -0.36
CA ASP A 144 -0.55 -9.32 0.35
C ASP A 144 0.40 -8.15 0.65
N GLU A 145 -0.18 -6.97 0.88
CA GLU A 145 0.53 -5.71 1.19
C GLU A 145 1.67 -5.37 0.22
N PHE A 146 1.46 -5.55 -1.08
CA PHE A 146 2.50 -5.27 -2.08
C PHE A 146 2.98 -3.81 -2.08
N ASP A 147 2.13 -2.87 -1.65
CA ASP A 147 2.51 -1.46 -1.45
C ASP A 147 3.66 -1.28 -0.46
N ALA A 148 3.86 -2.21 0.49
CA ALA A 148 4.92 -2.13 1.50
C ALA A 148 6.32 -2.16 0.91
N LEU A 149 6.47 -2.68 -0.32
CA LEU A 149 7.73 -2.69 -1.05
C LEU A 149 8.16 -1.30 -1.56
N ILE A 150 7.22 -0.35 -1.59
CA ILE A 150 7.45 1.00 -2.11
C ILE A 150 7.93 1.89 -0.96
N SER A 151 9.03 2.60 -1.18
CA SER A 151 9.46 3.63 -0.23
C SER A 151 8.54 4.84 -0.32
N GLN A 152 8.14 5.36 0.83
CA GLN A 152 7.35 6.59 0.92
C GLN A 152 8.16 7.83 0.54
N ASP A 153 9.49 7.75 0.55
CA ASP A 153 10.39 8.86 0.23
C ASP A 153 10.71 8.98 -1.28
N LEU A 154 10.20 8.08 -2.11
CA LEU A 154 10.48 8.08 -3.55
C LEU A 154 9.59 9.05 -4.31
N GLU A 155 10.18 9.76 -5.27
CA GLU A 155 9.41 10.53 -6.24
C GLU A 155 8.51 9.62 -7.08
N SER A 156 7.34 10.11 -7.47
CA SER A 156 6.32 9.33 -8.18
C SER A 156 6.85 8.64 -9.45
N SER A 157 7.79 9.26 -10.17
CA SER A 157 8.41 8.72 -11.39
C SER A 157 9.31 7.51 -11.10
N ALA A 158 10.02 7.51 -9.98
CA ALA A 158 10.87 6.41 -9.54
C ALA A 158 10.01 5.23 -9.07
N ILE A 159 8.92 5.52 -8.34
CA ILE A 159 7.93 4.51 -7.95
C ILE A 159 7.31 3.88 -9.21
N GLU A 160 6.88 4.68 -10.19
CA GLU A 160 6.32 4.17 -11.44
C GLU A 160 7.28 3.23 -12.16
N THR A 161 8.54 3.62 -12.25
CA THR A 161 9.59 2.82 -12.91
C THR A 161 9.83 1.51 -12.18
N PHE A 162 9.91 1.54 -10.85
CA PHE A 162 10.07 0.36 -10.01
C PHE A 162 8.91 -0.62 -10.17
N ILE A 163 7.68 -0.13 -10.08
CA ILE A 163 6.46 -0.93 -10.22
C ILE A 163 6.34 -1.54 -11.61
N LYS A 164 6.61 -0.75 -12.66
CA LYS A 164 6.67 -1.24 -14.04
C LYS A 164 7.64 -2.41 -14.17
N LYS A 165 8.83 -2.29 -13.57
CA LYS A 165 9.85 -3.33 -13.60
C LYS A 165 9.38 -4.61 -12.90
N ILE A 166 8.84 -4.50 -11.68
CA ILE A 166 8.41 -5.68 -10.92
C ILE A 166 7.25 -6.39 -11.61
N PHE A 167 6.18 -5.69 -11.96
CA PHE A 167 5.03 -6.33 -12.59
C PHE A 167 5.37 -6.89 -13.98
N ARG A 168 6.30 -6.28 -14.73
CA ARG A 168 6.84 -6.90 -15.95
C ARG A 168 7.53 -8.23 -15.62
N SER A 169 8.40 -8.25 -14.61
CA SER A 169 9.04 -9.50 -14.16
C SER A 169 8.01 -10.55 -13.72
N LEU A 170 6.96 -10.15 -12.99
CA LEU A 170 5.86 -11.04 -12.58
C LEU A 170 5.08 -11.58 -13.79
N SER A 171 4.83 -10.75 -14.80
CA SER A 171 4.18 -11.19 -16.04
C SER A 171 5.06 -12.12 -16.87
N GLU A 172 6.37 -11.86 -16.92
CA GLU A 172 7.32 -12.71 -17.65
C GLU A 172 7.48 -14.08 -16.99
N ILE A 173 7.63 -14.13 -15.65
CA ILE A 173 7.78 -15.40 -14.93
C ILE A 173 6.52 -16.25 -15.05
N THR A 174 5.32 -15.68 -14.94
CA THR A 174 4.07 -16.44 -15.09
C THR A 174 3.92 -16.99 -16.51
N LYS A 175 4.18 -16.19 -17.55
CA LYS A 175 4.16 -16.65 -18.95
C LYS A 175 5.14 -17.78 -19.26
N ARG A 176 6.31 -17.80 -18.60
CA ARG A 176 7.30 -18.88 -18.74
C ARG A 176 6.94 -20.13 -17.93
N ASN A 177 6.11 -19.99 -16.90
CA ASN A 177 5.75 -21.05 -15.96
C ASN A 177 4.24 -21.29 -15.97
N ASN A 178 3.75 -22.19 -16.83
CA ASN A 178 2.32 -22.50 -16.98
C ASN A 178 1.63 -23.01 -15.69
N LYS A 179 2.39 -23.43 -14.68
CA LYS A 179 1.89 -23.87 -13.37
C LYS A 179 1.93 -22.80 -12.28
N LEU A 180 2.44 -21.59 -12.58
CA LEU A 180 2.53 -20.49 -11.62
C LEU A 180 1.41 -19.48 -11.84
N PHE A 181 0.69 -19.19 -10.77
CA PHE A 181 -0.35 -18.18 -10.68
C PHE A 181 0.00 -17.22 -9.54
N ILE A 182 -0.31 -15.94 -9.70
CA ILE A 182 0.00 -14.89 -8.73
C ILE A 182 -1.23 -13.98 -8.58
N VAL A 183 -1.71 -13.83 -7.36
CA VAL A 183 -2.71 -12.84 -6.98
C VAL A 183 -2.02 -11.79 -6.11
N VAL A 184 -2.04 -10.54 -6.53
CA VAL A 184 -1.40 -9.43 -5.83
C VAL A 184 -2.46 -8.51 -5.25
N SER A 185 -2.33 -8.14 -3.98
CA SER A 185 -3.17 -7.14 -3.30
C SER A 185 -2.41 -5.80 -3.20
N ILE A 186 -3.02 -4.72 -3.72
CA ILE A 186 -2.49 -3.35 -3.64
C ILE A 186 -3.50 -2.35 -3.06
N GLY A 187 -3.01 -1.21 -2.60
CA GLY A 187 -3.79 -0.07 -2.16
C GLY A 187 -4.34 0.75 -3.34
N GLU A 188 -5.48 1.39 -3.11
CA GLU A 188 -6.14 2.29 -4.08
C GLU A 188 -5.21 3.39 -4.60
N HIS A 189 -4.44 4.00 -3.69
CA HIS A 189 -3.52 5.08 -4.04
C HIS A 189 -2.49 4.61 -5.08
N LEU A 190 -1.93 3.41 -4.90
CA LEU A 190 -0.97 2.85 -5.83
C LEU A 190 -1.61 2.53 -7.19
N ALA A 191 -2.82 1.97 -7.16
CA ALA A 191 -3.61 1.66 -8.37
C ALA A 191 -3.91 2.92 -9.20
N SER A 192 -4.35 4.00 -8.53
CA SER A 192 -4.78 5.25 -9.15
C SER A 192 -3.61 6.14 -9.60
N THR A 193 -2.59 6.31 -8.76
CA THR A 193 -1.55 7.33 -8.95
C THR A 193 -0.56 6.97 -10.04
N LEU A 194 -0.27 5.68 -10.19
CA LEU A 194 0.64 5.22 -11.24
C LEU A 194 -0.11 4.81 -12.50
N ASN A 195 -1.43 4.98 -12.56
CA ASN A 195 -2.27 4.37 -13.61
C ASN A 195 -1.87 2.90 -13.83
N ILE A 196 -1.61 2.11 -12.78
CA ILE A 196 -1.25 0.69 -12.90
C ILE A 196 -2.29 -0.03 -13.76
N LEU A 197 -3.55 0.40 -13.59
CA LEU A 197 -4.69 -0.07 -14.37
C LEU A 197 -4.52 0.10 -15.90
N LYS A 198 -3.80 1.14 -16.34
CA LYS A 198 -3.47 1.40 -17.76
C LYS A 198 -2.12 0.84 -18.18
N ILE A 199 -1.17 0.69 -17.26
CA ILE A 199 0.14 0.11 -17.57
C ILE A 199 0.01 -1.40 -17.83
N PHE A 200 -0.91 -2.06 -17.12
CA PHE A 200 -1.13 -3.50 -17.20
C PHE A 200 -2.55 -3.79 -17.72
N GLU A 201 -2.90 -3.30 -18.90
CA GLU A 201 -4.25 -3.48 -19.48
C GLU A 201 -4.66 -4.96 -19.53
N ASP A 202 -3.72 -5.84 -19.88
CA ASP A 202 -3.94 -7.29 -20.03
C ASP A 202 -4.06 -8.07 -18.71
N VAL A 203 -3.80 -7.42 -17.56
CA VAL A 203 -3.91 -8.06 -16.24
C VAL A 203 -5.32 -7.83 -15.70
N PRO A 204 -6.11 -8.89 -15.43
CA PRO A 204 -7.42 -8.75 -14.79
C PRO A 204 -7.29 -8.05 -13.44
N LYS A 205 -8.16 -7.06 -13.20
CA LYS A 205 -8.23 -6.32 -11.93
C LYS A 205 -9.59 -6.50 -11.29
N ILE A 206 -9.59 -6.71 -9.98
CA ILE A 206 -10.80 -6.85 -9.18
C ILE A 206 -10.75 -5.77 -8.09
N GLU A 207 -11.71 -4.84 -8.16
CA GLU A 207 -11.88 -3.80 -7.15
C GLU A 207 -12.57 -4.38 -5.90
N ILE A 208 -11.98 -4.11 -4.74
CA ILE A 208 -12.57 -4.42 -3.44
C ILE A 208 -13.15 -3.12 -2.88
N GLY A 209 -14.47 -2.98 -3.05
CA GLY A 209 -15.22 -1.80 -2.62
C GLY A 209 -15.90 -1.94 -1.25
N LEU A 210 -16.73 -0.94 -0.95
CA LEU A 210 -17.64 -0.91 0.19
C LEU A 210 -18.66 -2.06 0.10
N LEU A 211 -19.20 -2.46 1.25
CA LEU A 211 -20.31 -3.42 1.29
C LEU A 211 -21.60 -2.75 0.84
N ASP A 212 -22.45 -3.52 0.17
CA ASP A 212 -23.83 -3.11 -0.06
C ASP A 212 -24.64 -3.08 1.25
N LYS A 213 -25.88 -2.61 1.16
CA LYS A 213 -26.76 -2.45 2.33
C LYS A 213 -27.06 -3.78 3.02
N ASP A 214 -27.28 -4.84 2.25
CA ASP A 214 -27.67 -6.14 2.77
C ASP A 214 -26.49 -6.82 3.47
N SER A 215 -25.33 -6.83 2.82
CA SER A 215 -24.06 -7.31 3.38
C SER A 215 -23.64 -6.51 4.62
N THR A 216 -23.87 -5.19 4.63
CA THR A 216 -23.64 -4.37 5.83
C THR A 216 -24.61 -4.74 6.95
N LYS A 217 -25.89 -4.95 6.64
CA LYS A 217 -26.90 -5.41 7.62
C LYS A 217 -26.50 -6.76 8.22
N GLU A 218 -25.99 -7.67 7.41
CA GLU A 218 -25.46 -8.95 7.90
C GLU A 218 -24.28 -8.76 8.84
N LEU A 219 -23.29 -7.94 8.45
CA LEU A 219 -22.13 -7.62 9.30
C LEU A 219 -22.55 -6.96 10.62
N ILE A 220 -23.60 -6.14 10.61
CA ILE A 220 -24.15 -5.53 11.82
C ILE A 220 -24.82 -6.58 12.71
N THR A 221 -25.68 -7.44 12.15
CA THR A 221 -26.64 -8.23 12.94
C THR A 221 -26.15 -9.63 13.28
N LYS A 222 -25.51 -10.34 12.34
CA LYS A 222 -25.11 -11.75 12.54
C LYS A 222 -24.11 -11.94 13.69
N PRO A 223 -23.04 -11.12 13.85
CA PRO A 223 -22.07 -11.34 14.92
C PRO A 223 -22.65 -11.24 16.34
N ALA A 224 -23.70 -10.43 16.54
CA ALA A 224 -24.36 -10.23 17.83
C ALA A 224 -25.73 -10.92 17.93
N GLN A 225 -26.05 -11.83 17.01
CA GLN A 225 -27.33 -12.53 16.99
C GLN A 225 -27.57 -13.27 18.31
N GLY A 226 -28.78 -13.11 18.87
CA GLY A 226 -29.15 -13.69 20.16
C GLY A 226 -28.62 -12.92 21.38
N VAL A 227 -27.81 -11.88 21.18
CA VAL A 227 -27.32 -10.99 22.25
C VAL A 227 -27.89 -9.58 22.11
N LEU A 228 -27.83 -8.99 20.91
CA LEU A 228 -28.38 -7.68 20.61
C LEU A 228 -29.53 -7.76 19.60
N GLU A 229 -30.56 -6.94 19.82
CA GLU A 229 -31.66 -6.72 18.90
C GLU A 229 -31.56 -5.30 18.35
N TYR A 230 -31.33 -5.16 17.04
CA TYR A 230 -31.23 -3.87 16.36
C TYR A 230 -32.57 -3.49 15.74
N GLU A 231 -33.04 -2.27 15.99
CA GLU A 231 -34.14 -1.69 15.22
C GLU A 231 -33.69 -1.34 13.79
N GLU A 232 -34.60 -1.39 12.81
CA GLU A 232 -34.26 -1.08 11.41
C GLU A 232 -33.68 0.34 11.24
N GLU A 233 -34.19 1.33 11.98
CA GLU A 233 -33.63 2.69 11.95
C GLU A 233 -32.23 2.77 12.60
N ALA A 234 -31.88 1.86 13.52
CA ALA A 234 -30.52 1.75 14.06
C ALA A 234 -29.56 1.17 13.01
N ILE A 235 -29.97 0.11 12.30
CA ILE A 235 -29.18 -0.48 11.20
C ILE A 235 -28.92 0.56 10.12
N LYS A 236 -29.96 1.31 9.72
CA LYS A 236 -29.86 2.39 8.75
C LYS A 236 -28.96 3.53 9.24
N ALA A 237 -29.02 3.91 10.51
CA ALA A 237 -28.13 4.91 11.08
C ALA A 237 -26.66 4.45 11.04
N ILE A 238 -26.38 3.19 11.38
CA ILE A 238 -25.03 2.62 11.30
C ILE A 238 -24.54 2.61 9.85
N PHE A 239 -25.37 2.16 8.90
CA PHE A 239 -25.03 2.19 7.47
C PHE A 239 -24.75 3.61 6.98
N ASN A 240 -25.56 4.60 7.37
CA ASN A 240 -25.35 5.99 6.97
C ASN A 240 -24.04 6.56 7.55
N LEU A 241 -23.67 6.17 8.78
CA LEU A 241 -22.40 6.56 9.40
C LEU A 241 -21.19 5.91 8.72
N SER A 242 -21.27 4.62 8.40
CA SER A 242 -20.13 3.85 7.86
C SER A 242 -20.04 3.86 6.34
N ALA A 243 -21.13 4.21 5.64
CA ALA A 243 -21.33 4.04 4.21
C ALA A 243 -21.09 2.60 3.70
N GLY A 244 -21.24 1.59 4.57
CA GLY A 244 -20.91 0.20 4.23
C GLY A 244 -19.42 -0.13 4.28
N HIS A 245 -18.57 0.75 4.81
CA HIS A 245 -17.16 0.45 5.01
C HIS A 245 -17.00 -0.62 6.12
N PRO A 246 -16.39 -1.80 5.86
CA PRO A 246 -16.32 -2.89 6.85
C PRO A 246 -15.69 -2.48 8.17
N TYR A 247 -14.51 -1.83 8.12
CA TYR A 247 -13.80 -1.39 9.32
C TYR A 247 -14.59 -0.40 10.18
N PHE A 248 -15.18 0.65 9.57
CA PHE A 248 -15.98 1.62 10.33
C PHE A 248 -17.29 1.02 10.85
N THR A 249 -17.91 0.11 10.11
CA THR A 249 -19.09 -0.62 10.59
C THR A 249 -18.73 -1.46 11.82
N GLN A 250 -17.60 -2.19 11.78
CA GLN A 250 -17.08 -2.95 12.92
C GLN A 250 -16.78 -2.05 14.12
N ILE A 251 -16.15 -0.88 13.93
CA ILE A 251 -15.88 0.08 15.02
C ILE A 251 -17.18 0.55 15.68
N ILE A 252 -18.16 0.97 14.89
CA ILE A 252 -19.44 1.47 15.41
C ILE A 252 -20.14 0.35 16.19
N CYS A 253 -20.21 -0.86 15.62
CA CYS A 253 -20.87 -1.99 16.26
C CYS A 253 -20.13 -2.46 17.52
N PHE A 254 -18.80 -2.45 17.52
CA PHE A 254 -18.00 -2.74 18.70
C PHE A 254 -18.29 -1.77 19.85
N ALA A 255 -18.39 -0.47 19.54
CA ALA A 255 -18.71 0.56 20.52
C ALA A 255 -20.14 0.38 21.07
N ILE A 256 -21.11 0.10 20.18
CA ILE A 256 -22.50 -0.21 20.57
C ILE A 256 -22.55 -1.40 21.51
N PHE A 257 -21.90 -2.52 21.15
CA PHE A 257 -21.90 -3.73 21.95
C PHE A 257 -21.29 -3.51 23.34
N SER A 258 -20.18 -2.78 23.41
CA SER A 258 -19.51 -2.45 24.68
C SER A 258 -20.43 -1.65 25.59
N ARG A 259 -21.09 -0.61 25.05
CA ARG A 259 -22.05 0.21 25.81
C ARG A 259 -23.31 -0.56 26.21
N ALA A 260 -23.88 -1.36 25.30
CA ALA A 260 -25.05 -2.18 25.54
C ALA A 260 -24.84 -3.12 26.73
N ARG A 261 -23.66 -3.76 26.77
CA ARG A 261 -23.22 -4.62 27.86
C ARG A 261 -23.07 -3.84 29.18
N GLU A 262 -22.42 -2.68 29.17
CA GLU A 262 -22.26 -1.85 30.38
C GLU A 262 -23.58 -1.36 30.96
N LYS A 263 -24.57 -1.07 30.10
CA LYS A 263 -25.89 -0.58 30.51
C LYS A 263 -26.92 -1.68 30.71
N ASN A 264 -26.58 -2.95 30.46
CA ASN A 264 -27.52 -4.08 30.41
C ASN A 264 -28.75 -3.76 29.53
N SER A 265 -28.52 -3.11 28.37
CA SER A 265 -29.55 -2.72 27.42
C SER A 265 -29.28 -3.40 26.08
N PHE A 266 -30.07 -4.41 25.74
CA PHE A 266 -29.83 -5.28 24.58
C PHE A 266 -30.63 -4.91 23.34
N LYS A 267 -31.54 -3.94 23.45
CA LYS A 267 -32.24 -3.35 22.31
C LYS A 267 -31.54 -2.07 21.87
N ILE A 268 -31.18 -1.99 20.59
CA ILE A 268 -30.41 -0.89 20.00
C ILE A 268 -31.32 -0.04 19.12
N THR A 269 -31.46 1.23 19.49
CA THR A 269 -32.23 2.25 18.76
C THR A 269 -31.30 3.18 17.97
N SER A 270 -31.87 3.94 17.03
CA SER A 270 -31.12 4.99 16.31
C SER A 270 -30.48 6.02 17.24
N ALA A 271 -31.14 6.34 18.37
CA ALA A 271 -30.59 7.25 19.38
C ALA A 271 -29.38 6.66 20.12
N ASP A 272 -29.29 5.33 20.25
CA ASP A 272 -28.09 4.68 20.80
C ASP A 272 -26.91 4.78 19.85
N VAL A 273 -27.15 4.70 18.55
CA VAL A 273 -26.14 4.88 17.50
C VAL A 273 -25.57 6.29 17.54
N GLU A 274 -26.41 7.32 17.58
CA GLU A 274 -25.92 8.71 17.63
C GLU A 274 -25.09 8.97 18.90
N ARG A 275 -25.50 8.39 20.05
CA ARG A 275 -24.77 8.53 21.32
C ARG A 275 -23.41 7.85 21.37
N ILE A 276 -23.07 6.97 20.42
CA ILE A 276 -21.81 6.24 20.40
C ILE A 276 -20.76 6.84 19.46
N VAL A 277 -21.13 7.82 18.62
CA VAL A 277 -20.27 8.32 17.55
C VAL A 277 -18.91 8.80 18.07
N ASP A 278 -18.88 9.56 19.16
CA ASP A 278 -17.64 10.03 19.75
C ASP A 278 -16.75 8.88 20.25
N THR A 279 -17.36 7.89 20.90
CA THR A 279 -16.65 6.69 21.37
C THR A 279 -16.14 5.85 20.20
N ALA A 280 -16.92 5.72 19.12
CA ALA A 280 -16.50 5.03 17.90
C ALA A 280 -15.29 5.73 17.26
N ILE A 281 -15.29 7.07 17.21
CA ILE A 281 -14.14 7.85 16.74
C ILE A 281 -12.91 7.58 17.61
N GLU A 282 -13.05 7.59 18.94
CA GLU A 282 -11.95 7.33 19.87
C GLU A 282 -11.38 5.91 19.72
N ILE A 283 -12.23 4.89 19.59
CA ILE A 283 -11.81 3.51 19.36
C ILE A 283 -11.11 3.38 18.00
N GLY A 284 -11.61 4.07 16.98
CA GLY A 284 -11.09 4.03 15.62
C GLY A 284 -9.88 4.93 15.36
N GLU A 285 -9.45 5.73 16.35
CA GLU A 285 -8.48 6.83 16.15
C GLU A 285 -7.21 6.35 15.43
N ALA A 286 -6.60 5.26 15.90
CA ALA A 286 -5.38 4.74 15.27
C ALA A 286 -5.60 4.36 13.79
N GLY A 287 -6.74 3.77 13.44
CA GLY A 287 -7.04 3.43 12.05
C GLY A 287 -7.36 4.65 11.20
N LEU A 288 -8.02 5.66 11.80
CA LEU A 288 -8.38 6.92 11.15
C LEU A 288 -7.14 7.79 10.89
N SER A 289 -6.27 8.00 11.90
CA SER A 289 -5.05 8.83 11.77
C SER A 289 -4.14 8.35 10.64
N TRP A 290 -4.03 7.04 10.43
CA TRP A 290 -3.29 6.46 9.31
C TRP A 290 -3.76 6.93 7.93
N PHE A 291 -5.05 7.23 7.74
CA PHE A 291 -5.53 7.82 6.49
C PHE A 291 -5.09 9.28 6.36
N TRP A 292 -5.15 10.04 7.45
CA TRP A 292 -4.80 11.44 7.48
C TRP A 292 -3.32 11.69 7.24
N ASP A 293 -2.47 10.88 7.88
CA ASP A 293 -1.02 10.98 7.77
C ASP A 293 -0.51 10.64 6.35
N ALA A 294 -1.33 9.93 5.56
CA ALA A 294 -1.02 9.63 4.16
C ALA A 294 -1.40 10.77 3.20
N PHE A 295 -2.16 11.77 3.63
CA PHE A 295 -2.56 12.90 2.79
C PHE A 295 -1.48 13.98 2.76
N SER A 296 -1.28 14.55 1.58
CA SER A 296 -0.52 15.79 1.43
C SER A 296 -1.24 16.96 2.11
N ILE A 297 -0.49 18.02 2.44
CA ILE A 297 -1.07 19.24 3.05
C ILE A 297 -2.22 19.81 2.20
N PRO A 298 -2.13 19.92 0.86
CA PRO A 298 -3.28 20.34 0.05
C PRO A 298 -4.50 19.41 0.16
N GLU A 299 -4.31 18.08 0.22
CA GLU A 299 -5.40 17.12 0.43
C GLU A 299 -6.05 17.28 1.79
N GLN A 300 -5.26 17.44 2.86
CA GLN A 300 -5.76 17.68 4.21
C GLN A 300 -6.64 18.95 4.30
N VAL A 301 -6.22 20.03 3.65
CA VAL A 301 -6.97 21.29 3.57
C VAL A 301 -8.29 21.10 2.82
N VAL A 302 -8.24 20.50 1.63
CA VAL A 302 -9.43 20.26 0.80
C VAL A 302 -10.41 19.35 1.53
N PHE A 303 -9.92 18.27 2.16
CA PHE A 303 -10.77 17.32 2.85
C PHE A 303 -11.43 17.95 4.07
N SER A 304 -10.72 18.79 4.82
CA SER A 304 -11.30 19.58 5.94
C SER A 304 -12.32 20.60 5.46
N ALA A 305 -12.06 21.28 4.35
CA ALA A 305 -12.99 22.25 3.78
C ALA A 305 -14.29 21.58 3.31
N ILE A 306 -14.19 20.42 2.66
CA ILE A 306 -15.35 19.63 2.24
C ILE A 306 -16.10 19.11 3.48
N ALA A 307 -15.41 18.64 4.52
CA ALA A 307 -16.04 18.19 5.75
C ALA A 307 -16.88 19.29 6.40
N GLN A 308 -16.34 20.51 6.46
CA GLN A 308 -17.02 21.68 7.03
C GLN A 308 -18.17 22.15 6.14
N ALA A 309 -17.96 22.22 4.83
CA ALA A 309 -19.00 22.57 3.86
C ALA A 309 -20.23 21.65 3.96
N GLN A 310 -20.01 20.34 4.13
CA GLN A 310 -21.09 19.37 4.32
C GLN A 310 -21.85 19.55 5.64
N GLU A 311 -21.22 20.07 6.70
CA GLU A 311 -21.87 20.39 7.98
C GLU A 311 -22.69 21.68 7.88
N THR A 312 -22.14 22.73 7.27
CA THR A 312 -22.77 24.06 7.23
C THR A 312 -23.71 24.28 6.05
N GLY A 313 -23.68 23.40 5.06
CA GLY A 313 -24.40 23.58 3.78
C GLY A 313 -23.77 24.63 2.86
N GLU A 314 -22.53 25.05 3.15
CA GLU A 314 -21.77 25.98 2.33
C GLU A 314 -21.05 25.28 1.17
N ASN A 315 -20.41 26.07 0.30
CA ASN A 315 -19.52 25.55 -0.74
C ASN A 315 -18.07 25.57 -0.22
N TYR A 316 -17.35 24.44 -0.33
CA TYR A 316 -15.99 24.33 0.20
C TYR A 316 -15.02 25.34 -0.42
N LEU A 317 -15.18 25.72 -1.69
CA LEU A 317 -14.35 26.74 -2.34
C LEU A 317 -14.59 28.12 -1.72
N LYS A 318 -15.83 28.45 -1.36
CA LYS A 318 -16.12 29.71 -0.64
C LYS A 318 -15.45 29.76 0.73
N LEU A 319 -15.45 28.64 1.45
CA LEU A 319 -14.73 28.51 2.73
C LEU A 319 -13.23 28.76 2.56
N LEU A 320 -12.63 28.23 1.49
CA LEU A 320 -11.21 28.45 1.17
C LEU A 320 -10.92 29.90 0.72
N GLU A 321 -11.80 30.50 -0.08
CA GLU A 321 -11.66 31.89 -0.55
C GLU A 321 -11.68 32.90 0.60
N ILE A 322 -12.55 32.70 1.60
CA ILE A 322 -12.59 33.52 2.82
C ILE A 322 -11.24 33.49 3.55
N GLN A 323 -10.53 32.36 3.46
CA GLN A 323 -9.22 32.12 4.06
C GLN A 323 -8.06 32.49 3.12
N LYS A 324 -8.35 33.24 2.04
CA LYS A 324 -7.40 33.74 1.03
C LYS A 324 -6.70 32.65 0.23
N ILE A 325 -7.30 31.46 0.10
CA ILE A 325 -6.85 30.43 -0.84
C ILE A 325 -7.71 30.55 -2.10
N ASP A 326 -7.08 30.83 -3.24
CA ASP A 326 -7.77 30.95 -4.53
C ASP A 326 -8.41 29.61 -4.92
N ALA A 327 -9.70 29.63 -5.29
CA ALA A 327 -10.42 28.48 -5.81
C ALA A 327 -9.77 27.88 -7.09
N LYS A 328 -9.00 28.69 -7.83
CA LYS A 328 -8.23 28.26 -9.01
C LYS A 328 -6.86 27.69 -8.67
N ASN A 329 -6.46 27.62 -7.39
CA ASN A 329 -5.17 27.07 -6.99
C ASN A 329 -5.01 25.63 -7.53
N GLN A 330 -3.96 25.40 -8.30
CA GLN A 330 -3.73 24.12 -8.97
C GLN A 330 -3.54 22.98 -7.97
N LEU A 331 -2.91 23.24 -6.81
CA LEU A 331 -2.72 22.25 -5.76
C LEU A 331 -4.04 21.80 -5.14
N ILE A 332 -4.96 22.74 -4.91
CA ILE A 332 -6.31 22.47 -4.40
C ILE A 332 -7.12 21.62 -5.39
N ASN A 333 -7.06 21.97 -6.69
CA ASN A 333 -7.75 21.22 -7.73
C ASN A 333 -7.19 19.80 -7.92
N GLN A 334 -5.87 19.65 -7.85
CA GLN A 334 -5.19 18.35 -7.89
C GLN A 334 -5.54 17.51 -6.66
N ALA A 335 -5.49 18.09 -5.46
CA ALA A 335 -5.85 17.43 -4.21
C ALA A 335 -7.30 16.94 -4.22
N ARG A 336 -8.26 17.76 -4.66
CA ARG A 336 -9.66 17.32 -4.83
C ARG A 336 -9.75 16.13 -5.78
N LYS A 337 -9.05 16.20 -6.92
CA LYS A 337 -9.04 15.13 -7.91
C LYS A 337 -8.47 13.83 -7.31
N GLN A 338 -7.39 13.90 -6.55
CA GLN A 338 -6.80 12.75 -5.86
C GLN A 338 -7.76 12.14 -4.83
N LEU A 339 -8.40 12.96 -3.99
CA LEU A 339 -9.40 12.50 -3.02
C LEU A 339 -10.61 11.82 -3.69
N LEU A 340 -11.05 12.34 -4.84
CA LEU A 340 -12.10 11.74 -5.65
C LEU A 340 -11.66 10.43 -6.29
N ASP A 341 -10.51 10.43 -6.98
CA ASP A 341 -9.97 9.28 -7.71
C ASP A 341 -9.62 8.13 -6.74
N ASN A 342 -9.19 8.44 -5.52
CA ASN A 342 -8.94 7.46 -4.44
C ASN A 342 -10.22 7.03 -3.69
N GLY A 343 -11.37 7.57 -4.09
CA GLY A 343 -12.69 7.17 -3.59
C GLY A 343 -13.04 7.66 -2.18
N PHE A 344 -12.35 8.67 -1.63
CA PHE A 344 -12.72 9.29 -0.35
C PHE A 344 -13.96 10.19 -0.47
N LEU A 345 -14.18 10.74 -1.67
CA LEU A 345 -15.35 11.55 -1.99
C LEU A 345 -16.43 10.74 -2.72
N ASP A 346 -17.65 11.26 -2.69
CA ASP A 346 -18.75 10.76 -3.51
C ASP A 346 -18.55 11.07 -5.00
N LYS A 347 -19.45 10.62 -5.87
CA LYS A 347 -19.30 10.75 -7.33
C LYS A 347 -19.28 12.21 -7.81
N THR A 348 -19.83 13.15 -7.04
CA THR A 348 -19.78 14.58 -7.38
C THR A 348 -18.46 15.22 -6.93
N GLY A 349 -17.75 14.58 -6.00
CA GLY A 349 -16.54 15.13 -5.39
C GLY A 349 -16.85 16.30 -4.46
N GLU A 350 -18.05 16.36 -3.90
CA GLU A 350 -18.50 17.46 -3.03
C GLU A 350 -18.81 16.98 -1.61
N LYS A 351 -18.87 15.66 -1.38
CA LYS A 351 -19.14 15.09 -0.06
C LYS A 351 -18.12 14.03 0.30
N ILE A 352 -17.79 13.97 1.58
CA ILE A 352 -17.03 12.85 2.13
C ILE A 352 -17.95 11.64 2.16
N LYS A 353 -17.50 10.53 1.57
CA LYS A 353 -18.33 9.34 1.39
C LYS A 353 -18.72 8.69 2.71
N VAL A 354 -17.78 8.63 3.66
CA VAL A 354 -17.99 8.03 4.98
C VAL A 354 -18.26 9.13 6.01
N GLU A 355 -19.48 9.17 6.54
CA GLU A 355 -19.93 10.20 7.49
C GLU A 355 -19.15 10.14 8.82
N LEU A 356 -18.76 8.96 9.31
CA LEU A 356 -17.91 8.84 10.50
C LEU A 356 -16.55 9.53 10.32
N VAL A 357 -15.96 9.43 9.12
CA VAL A 357 -14.68 10.08 8.77
C VAL A 357 -14.87 11.60 8.72
N ARG A 358 -15.98 12.09 8.13
CA ARG A 358 -16.31 13.51 8.11
C ARG A 358 -16.40 14.09 9.52
N ARG A 359 -17.15 13.43 10.42
CA ARG A 359 -17.29 13.86 11.83
C ARG A 359 -15.96 13.83 12.57
N TRP A 360 -15.12 12.83 12.32
CA TRP A 360 -13.78 12.77 12.87
C TRP A 360 -12.90 13.93 12.41
N ILE A 361 -12.92 14.28 11.12
CA ILE A 361 -12.16 15.42 10.57
C ILE A 361 -12.58 16.72 11.25
N ILE A 362 -13.88 16.99 11.38
CA ILE A 362 -14.36 18.18 12.10
C ILE A 362 -13.85 18.24 13.54
N LYS A 363 -13.78 17.08 14.22
CA LYS A 363 -13.36 16.98 15.62
C LYS A 363 -11.83 17.11 15.80
N ARG A 364 -11.03 16.57 14.88
CA ARG A 364 -9.56 16.46 15.03
C ARG A 364 -8.76 17.43 14.18
N TYR A 365 -9.28 17.80 13.01
CA TYR A 365 -8.59 18.61 12.01
C TYR A 365 -9.51 19.72 11.52
N PRO A 366 -9.87 20.67 12.39
CA PRO A 366 -10.72 21.79 11.99
C PRO A 366 -10.02 22.61 10.90
N LEU A 367 -10.79 23.09 9.92
CA LEU A 367 -10.26 23.80 8.75
C LEU A 367 -9.28 24.94 9.10
N PRO A 368 -9.53 25.82 10.10
CA PRO A 368 -8.61 26.91 10.42
C PRO A 368 -7.17 26.46 10.70
N ASP A 369 -6.99 25.31 11.37
CA ASP A 369 -5.67 24.78 11.69
C ASP A 369 -4.95 24.29 10.43
N GLN A 370 -5.69 23.71 9.48
CA GLN A 370 -5.15 23.22 8.22
C GLN A 370 -4.77 24.36 7.27
N ILE A 371 -5.54 25.44 7.28
CA ILE A 371 -5.23 26.67 6.52
C ILE A 371 -3.87 27.24 6.96
N ALA A 372 -3.59 27.27 8.26
CA ALA A 372 -2.31 27.77 8.77
C ALA A 372 -1.12 26.93 8.24
N GLN A 373 -1.27 25.60 8.25
CA GLN A 373 -0.25 24.68 7.72
C GLN A 373 -0.04 24.85 6.21
N PHE A 374 -1.11 25.11 5.46
CA PHE A 374 -1.05 25.35 4.02
C PHE A 374 -0.26 26.63 3.68
N HIS A 375 -0.53 27.73 4.39
CA HIS A 375 0.20 28.98 4.19
C HIS A 375 1.70 28.82 4.50
N GLU A 376 2.05 28.06 5.55
CA GLU A 376 3.45 27.73 5.86
C GLU A 376 4.09 26.88 4.74
N PHE A 377 3.35 25.89 4.22
CA PHE A 377 3.79 25.05 3.12
C PHE A 377 4.05 25.85 1.83
N GLU A 378 3.15 26.75 1.44
CA GLU A 378 3.33 27.60 0.25
C GLU A 378 4.54 28.53 0.40
N GLN A 379 4.74 29.12 1.59
CA GLN A 379 5.90 29.97 1.87
C GLN A 379 7.22 29.20 1.76
N LYS A 380 7.30 27.98 2.32
CA LYS A 380 8.49 27.13 2.21
C LYS A 380 8.78 26.76 0.75
N LYS A 381 7.75 26.42 -0.03
CA LYS A 381 7.91 26.11 -1.46
C LYS A 381 8.49 27.28 -2.24
N ILE A 382 8.03 28.51 -1.97
CA ILE A 382 8.57 29.73 -2.57
C ILE A 382 10.03 29.96 -2.13
N SER A 383 10.38 29.69 -0.88
CA SER A 383 11.76 29.82 -0.36
C SER A 383 12.71 28.87 -1.07
N TYR A 384 12.35 27.58 -1.17
CA TYR A 384 13.17 26.58 -1.87
C TYR A 384 13.33 26.89 -3.36
N GLN A 385 12.27 27.36 -4.03
CA GLN A 385 12.38 27.79 -5.43
C GLN A 385 13.33 28.98 -5.59
N LYS A 386 13.31 29.95 -4.65
CA LYS A 386 14.24 31.08 -4.66
C LYS A 386 15.69 30.66 -4.38
N GLU A 387 15.92 29.72 -3.48
CA GLU A 387 17.25 29.16 -3.19
C GLU A 387 17.82 28.37 -4.36
N MET A 388 17.00 27.57 -5.06
CA MET A 388 17.44 26.84 -6.28
C MET A 388 17.77 27.79 -7.43
N ILE A 389 17.14 28.97 -7.50
CA ILE A 389 17.46 30.01 -8.48
C ILE A 389 18.75 30.78 -8.10
N GLN A 390 19.19 30.73 -6.84
CA GLN A 390 20.38 31.46 -6.34
C GLN A 390 21.67 30.61 -6.29
N LEU A 391 21.62 29.32 -6.59
CA LEU A 391 22.83 28.49 -6.74
C LEU A 391 23.60 28.90 -8.01
N PRO A 392 24.90 29.24 -7.94
CA PRO A 392 25.67 29.57 -9.13
C PRO A 392 25.76 28.37 -10.06
N GLU A 393 25.44 28.55 -11.35
CA GLU A 393 25.83 27.61 -12.40
C GLU A 393 27.35 27.41 -12.32
N ILE A 394 27.79 26.19 -12.01
CA ILE A 394 29.15 25.78 -12.32
C ILE A 394 29.19 25.60 -13.84
N VAL A 395 29.52 26.70 -14.52
CA VAL A 395 29.78 26.73 -15.96
C VAL A 395 31.06 25.94 -16.22
N GLU A 396 30.93 24.68 -16.63
CA GLU A 396 31.98 24.05 -17.44
C GLU A 396 31.93 24.67 -18.83
N ASN A 397 32.91 25.53 -19.09
CA ASN A 397 33.15 26.15 -20.38
C ASN A 397 33.23 25.10 -21.49
N ASN A 398 32.24 25.07 -22.38
CA ASN A 398 32.46 24.70 -23.77
C ASN A 398 31.76 25.72 -24.66
N HIS A 399 32.59 26.56 -25.28
CA HIS A 399 32.22 27.44 -26.36
C HIS A 399 31.46 26.67 -27.46
N ILE A 400 30.27 27.15 -27.84
CA ILE A 400 29.91 27.42 -29.24
C ILE A 400 28.84 28.52 -29.24
N SER A 401 29.06 29.46 -30.13
CA SER A 401 28.50 30.79 -30.23
C SER A 401 27.02 30.84 -30.60
N ASN A 402 26.34 31.80 -29.98
CA ASN A 402 25.02 32.35 -30.29
C ASN A 402 24.72 32.57 -31.78
N MET A 403 23.45 32.36 -32.19
CA MET A 403 22.62 33.45 -32.72
C MET A 403 21.12 33.09 -32.70
N ASN A 404 20.36 33.76 -31.83
CA ASN A 404 18.90 33.90 -31.87
C ASN A 404 18.49 34.80 -33.06
N ILE A 405 17.36 34.52 -33.73
CA ILE A 405 16.37 35.56 -34.11
C ILE A 405 14.95 34.97 -34.07
N TYR A 406 14.07 35.74 -33.43
CA TYR A 406 12.61 35.73 -33.33
C TYR A 406 11.81 35.49 -34.63
N GLY A 407 10.59 34.96 -34.45
CA GLY A 407 9.37 35.66 -34.89
C GLY A 407 8.65 35.16 -36.16
N ASP A 408 7.36 34.92 -35.96
CA ASP A 408 6.25 35.07 -36.90
C ASP A 408 5.81 33.95 -37.87
N SER A 409 4.63 33.44 -37.52
CA SER A 409 3.38 33.34 -38.32
C SER A 409 3.36 32.59 -39.66
N ASP A 410 2.40 31.66 -39.72
CA ASP A 410 1.55 31.31 -40.87
C ASP A 410 2.19 31.06 -42.24
N SER A 411 2.17 29.79 -42.67
CA SER A 411 1.36 29.39 -43.83
C SER A 411 1.49 27.91 -44.16
N SER A 412 0.36 27.40 -44.63
CA SER A 412 -0.01 26.04 -45.01
C SER A 412 0.44 25.60 -46.40
N TYR A 413 0.43 24.27 -46.59
CA TYR A 413 0.22 23.47 -47.81
C TYR A 413 1.42 22.73 -48.46
N PHE A 414 1.39 21.40 -48.24
CA PHE A 414 1.33 20.30 -49.22
C PHE A 414 2.33 20.17 -50.40
N LEU A 415 2.87 18.95 -50.47
CA LEU A 415 3.17 18.08 -51.64
C LEU A 415 4.58 18.07 -52.28
N LYS A 416 5.20 16.87 -52.13
CA LYS A 416 5.96 16.05 -53.11
C LYS A 416 5.96 16.57 -54.56
N PRO A 417 7.08 16.39 -55.32
CA PRO A 417 7.22 15.14 -56.09
C PRO A 417 8.65 14.63 -56.34
N THR A 418 8.67 13.33 -56.66
CA THR A 418 9.75 12.51 -57.24
C THR A 418 9.99 12.89 -58.71
N ILE A 419 11.24 12.90 -59.19
CA ILE A 419 11.59 12.62 -60.61
C ILE A 419 12.90 11.82 -60.69
N SER A 420 12.86 10.80 -61.54
CA SER A 420 13.89 9.84 -61.95
C SER A 420 14.76 10.32 -63.11
N SER A 421 15.98 9.77 -63.22
CA SER A 421 16.61 9.25 -64.47
C SER A 421 18.08 8.95 -64.17
N ALA A 422 18.56 7.69 -64.13
CA ALA A 422 18.80 6.73 -65.21
C ALA A 422 20.04 7.04 -66.08
N SER A 423 20.88 6.00 -66.25
CA SER A 423 22.05 5.78 -67.15
C SER A 423 23.39 5.75 -66.41
N SER A 424 24.32 4.81 -66.58
CA SER A 424 24.43 3.53 -67.31
C SER A 424 25.87 3.00 -67.08
N ILE A 425 26.05 1.67 -66.94
CA ILE A 425 27.00 0.77 -67.67
C ILE A 425 28.50 1.24 -67.74
N THR A 426 29.58 0.55 -67.37
CA THR A 426 30.03 -0.86 -67.44
C THR A 426 31.35 -1.05 -66.67
N ASP A 427 31.60 -2.28 -66.21
CA ASP A 427 32.87 -3.07 -66.17
C ASP A 427 34.23 -2.37 -66.33
N ASN A 428 35.22 -2.68 -65.48
CA ASN A 428 36.08 -3.87 -65.64
C ASN A 428 37.29 -3.89 -64.66
N SER A 429 37.54 -5.08 -64.09
CA SER A 429 38.84 -5.77 -63.91
C SER A 429 40.07 -5.16 -63.20
N ASN A 430 40.66 -6.02 -62.34
CA ASN A 430 42.09 -6.27 -62.05
C ASN A 430 42.85 -5.18 -61.25
N SER A 431 43.78 -5.47 -60.32
CA SER A 431 44.61 -6.65 -60.04
C SER A 431 45.48 -6.39 -58.77
N TYR A 432 45.80 -7.48 -58.05
CA TYR A 432 47.01 -7.82 -57.27
C TYR A 432 47.88 -6.68 -56.68
N THR A 433 48.21 -6.67 -55.38
CA THR A 433 49.32 -7.48 -54.85
C THR A 433 49.33 -7.63 -53.32
N LYS A 434 49.90 -8.76 -52.88
CA LYS A 434 50.17 -9.26 -51.53
C LYS A 434 51.15 -8.38 -50.74
N ILE A 435 50.92 -8.21 -49.43
CA ILE A 435 51.97 -8.29 -48.40
C ILE A 435 51.44 -9.07 -47.19
N SER A 436 52.22 -10.07 -46.80
CA SER A 436 52.04 -11.00 -45.68
C SER A 436 52.42 -10.39 -44.33
N ALA A 437 51.66 -10.71 -43.27
CA ALA A 437 52.21 -11.06 -41.95
C ALA A 437 51.16 -11.77 -41.08
N ASN A 438 51.57 -12.90 -40.50
CA ASN A 438 50.88 -13.66 -39.47
C ASN A 438 50.35 -12.78 -38.32
N ILE A 439 49.20 -13.16 -37.72
CA ILE A 439 49.08 -13.52 -36.30
C ILE A 439 47.71 -14.18 -36.03
N SER A 440 47.81 -15.32 -35.36
CA SER A 440 46.84 -16.18 -34.68
C SER A 440 45.49 -15.57 -34.23
N ALA A 441 44.45 -16.39 -34.40
CA ALA A 441 43.14 -16.27 -33.77
C ALA A 441 43.21 -16.07 -32.25
N LYS A 442 42.34 -15.18 -31.75
CA LYS A 442 41.66 -15.19 -30.42
C LYS A 442 40.59 -14.09 -30.42
N ARG A 443 39.30 -14.47 -30.32
CA ARG A 443 38.26 -13.58 -29.74
C ARG A 443 38.50 -13.53 -28.24
N PRO A 444 38.40 -12.36 -27.57
CA PRO A 444 37.35 -12.20 -26.55
C PRO A 444 36.94 -10.74 -26.19
N ILE A 445 35.85 -10.61 -25.40
CA ILE A 445 35.52 -9.54 -24.43
C ILE A 445 35.29 -8.11 -24.98
N MET A 446 34.01 -7.75 -25.21
CA MET A 446 33.56 -6.34 -25.13
C MET A 446 32.03 -6.20 -24.97
N VAL A 447 31.41 -6.88 -24.01
CA VAL A 447 30.01 -6.58 -23.58
C VAL A 447 29.87 -6.53 -22.04
N LEU A 448 30.94 -6.80 -21.27
CA LEU A 448 30.86 -6.84 -19.79
C LEU A 448 31.24 -5.53 -19.07
N THR A 449 31.61 -4.46 -19.78
CA THR A 449 32.11 -3.23 -19.15
C THR A 449 31.05 -2.13 -18.92
N ALA A 450 29.86 -2.24 -19.52
CA ALA A 450 28.79 -1.24 -19.36
C ALA A 450 27.90 -1.45 -18.11
N VAL A 451 27.84 -2.67 -17.57
CA VAL A 451 27.01 -3.00 -16.39
C VAL A 451 27.77 -2.82 -15.06
N ALA A 452 29.11 -2.91 -15.07
CA ALA A 452 29.93 -2.66 -13.89
C ALA A 452 30.08 -1.15 -13.57
N ALA A 453 30.01 -0.27 -14.58
CA ALA A 453 30.20 1.16 -14.39
C ALA A 453 29.00 1.85 -13.71
N THR A 454 27.77 1.39 -13.93
CA THR A 454 26.58 1.94 -13.27
C THR A 454 26.47 1.52 -11.80
N MET A 455 26.96 0.32 -11.45
CA MET A 455 27.04 -0.14 -10.06
C MET A 455 28.18 0.54 -9.28
N ALA A 456 29.28 0.89 -9.93
CA ALA A 456 30.38 1.62 -9.29
C ALA A 456 30.00 3.07 -8.92
N ILE A 457 29.13 3.74 -9.69
CA ILE A 457 28.65 5.10 -9.39
C ILE A 457 27.66 5.09 -8.23
N ALA A 458 26.76 4.10 -8.16
CA ALA A 458 25.87 3.92 -7.01
C ALA A 458 26.66 3.56 -5.72
N ALA A 459 27.69 2.72 -5.83
CA ALA A 459 28.56 2.37 -4.71
C ALA A 459 29.45 3.53 -4.25
N SER A 460 29.93 4.41 -5.15
CA SER A 460 30.77 5.55 -4.77
C SER A 460 29.97 6.71 -4.16
N ILE A 461 28.72 6.92 -4.57
CA ILE A 461 27.78 7.83 -3.90
C ILE A 461 27.40 7.29 -2.49
N PHE A 462 27.29 5.96 -2.35
CA PHE A 462 27.04 5.29 -1.07
C PHE A 462 28.29 5.30 -0.14
N VAL A 463 29.50 5.12 -0.68
CA VAL A 463 30.75 5.18 0.10
C VAL A 463 31.09 6.62 0.51
N ALA A 464 30.79 7.63 -0.32
CA ALA A 464 30.95 9.03 0.05
C ALA A 464 29.98 9.45 1.18
N SER A 465 28.75 8.94 1.17
CA SER A 465 27.78 9.14 2.25
C SER A 465 28.11 8.34 3.52
N LEU A 466 28.78 7.18 3.42
CA LEU A 466 29.36 6.48 4.57
C LEU A 466 30.60 7.17 5.14
N SER A 467 31.45 7.79 4.32
CA SER A 467 32.67 8.48 4.77
C SER A 467 32.36 9.77 5.54
N LEU A 468 31.21 10.40 5.30
CA LEU A 468 30.71 11.52 6.11
C LEU A 468 30.07 11.06 7.43
N ARG A 469 29.80 9.75 7.60
CA ARG A 469 29.23 9.16 8.81
C ARG A 469 30.25 8.40 9.67
N SER A 470 31.49 8.23 9.21
CA SER A 470 32.52 7.41 9.88
C SER A 470 33.34 8.11 10.97
N LYS A 471 33.08 9.39 11.29
CA LYS A 471 33.61 10.03 12.51
C LYS A 471 32.70 9.78 13.73
N SER A 472 32.33 8.52 13.97
CA SER A 472 31.83 8.02 15.26
C SER A 472 31.66 6.51 15.16
N LEU A 473 32.76 5.77 15.27
CA LEU A 473 32.70 4.31 15.28
C LEU A 473 33.79 3.77 16.21
N TYR A 474 33.50 3.79 17.51
CA TYR A 474 33.98 2.80 18.45
C TYR A 474 32.95 2.66 19.57
N THR A 475 31.96 1.79 19.36
CA THR A 475 31.33 0.89 20.34
C THR A 475 30.16 0.18 19.64
N LEU A 476 30.18 -1.16 19.66
CA LEU A 476 29.05 -1.99 19.24
C LEU A 476 27.85 -1.67 20.13
N SER A 477 26.80 -1.10 19.56
CA SER A 477 25.44 -1.10 20.10
C SER A 477 24.49 -0.81 18.94
N SER A 478 23.76 -1.82 18.49
CA SER A 478 22.62 -1.64 17.59
C SER A 478 21.53 -0.89 18.36
N ALA A 479 21.43 0.41 18.14
CA ALA A 479 20.29 1.19 18.60
C ALA A 479 19.09 0.86 17.69
N PRO A 480 17.97 0.30 18.22
CA PRO A 480 16.75 0.17 17.43
C PRO A 480 16.20 1.57 17.09
N ASP A 481 15.55 1.68 15.93
CA ASP A 481 14.84 2.89 15.54
C ASP A 481 13.85 3.31 16.63
N ASN A 482 14.14 4.43 17.27
CA ASN A 482 13.52 4.86 18.53
C ASN A 482 12.10 5.42 18.38
N ASN A 483 11.55 5.44 17.16
CA ASN A 483 10.24 6.01 16.86
C ASN A 483 9.13 4.97 16.60
N THR A 484 9.47 3.67 16.53
CA THR A 484 8.49 2.59 16.27
C THR A 484 8.25 1.69 17.49
N ILE A 485 9.06 1.81 18.55
CA ILE A 485 8.93 1.03 19.78
C ILE A 485 8.40 1.92 20.91
N SER A 486 7.27 1.52 21.49
CA SER A 486 6.70 2.19 22.67
C SER A 486 7.71 2.19 23.83
N ARG A 487 8.00 3.37 24.39
CA ARG A 487 8.86 3.55 25.58
C ARG A 487 8.10 3.43 26.92
N GLY A 488 6.83 3.00 26.87
CA GLY A 488 5.93 3.02 28.03
C GLY A 488 5.44 4.43 28.40
N ASP A 489 5.57 5.41 27.49
CA ASP A 489 5.25 6.82 27.74
C ASP A 489 3.75 7.14 27.69
N LYS A 490 2.94 6.25 27.12
CA LYS A 490 1.49 6.40 27.01
C LYS A 490 0.79 5.08 27.34
N THR A 491 -0.21 5.15 28.20
CA THR A 491 -1.20 4.08 28.40
C THR A 491 -2.41 4.43 27.55
N LEU A 492 -2.86 3.53 26.67
CA LEU A 492 -4.02 3.78 25.79
C LEU A 492 -5.35 3.87 26.56
N PHE A 493 -5.41 3.26 27.76
CA PHE A 493 -6.60 3.23 28.62
C PHE A 493 -6.26 3.60 30.08
N PRO A 494 -5.86 4.85 30.37
CA PRO A 494 -5.42 5.26 31.71
C PRO A 494 -6.51 5.17 32.77
N ASN A 495 -7.79 5.14 32.35
CA ASN A 495 -8.95 5.08 33.23
C ASN A 495 -9.29 3.65 33.70
N ILE A 496 -8.64 2.62 33.15
CA ILE A 496 -8.81 1.23 33.60
C ILE A 496 -7.77 0.96 34.69
N PRO A 497 -8.17 0.67 35.95
CA PRO A 497 -7.23 0.41 37.03
C PRO A 497 -6.62 -1.00 36.87
N ASN A 498 -5.31 -1.07 36.61
CA ASN A 498 -4.55 -2.31 36.56
C ASN A 498 -3.15 -2.10 37.16
N ARG A 499 -3.01 -2.44 38.45
CA ARG A 499 -1.78 -2.19 39.21
C ARG A 499 -0.56 -2.90 38.61
N PHE A 500 -0.73 -4.11 38.06
CA PHE A 500 0.38 -4.87 37.48
C PHE A 500 0.82 -4.30 36.13
N ARG A 501 -0.12 -3.75 35.33
CA ARG A 501 0.21 -2.98 34.11
C ARG A 501 1.05 -1.77 34.46
N ASP A 502 0.62 -0.97 35.44
CA ASP A 502 1.30 0.28 35.80
C ASP A 502 2.71 -0.01 36.38
N GLN A 503 2.85 -1.07 37.19
CA GLN A 503 4.15 -1.56 37.66
C GLN A 503 5.03 -2.09 36.52
N GLY A 504 4.44 -2.81 35.56
CA GLY A 504 5.14 -3.30 34.36
C GLY A 504 5.68 -2.17 33.50
N ILE A 505 4.88 -1.09 33.30
CA ILE A 505 5.30 0.13 32.59
C ILE A 505 6.48 0.80 33.32
N ALA A 506 6.43 0.92 34.64
CA ALA A 506 7.52 1.49 35.43
C ALA A 506 8.81 0.63 35.35
N ALA A 507 8.69 -0.70 35.42
CA ALA A 507 9.81 -1.61 35.27
C ALA A 507 10.43 -1.54 33.86
N PHE A 508 9.58 -1.43 32.83
CA PHE A 508 10.00 -1.25 31.43
C PHE A 508 10.79 0.04 31.23
N LYS A 509 10.28 1.17 31.77
CA LYS A 509 10.96 2.48 31.73
C LYS A 509 12.32 2.49 32.42
N ASN A 510 12.48 1.67 33.47
CA ASN A 510 13.74 1.51 34.19
C ASN A 510 14.70 0.50 33.55
N GLY A 511 14.37 -0.06 32.38
CA GLY A 511 15.21 -1.04 31.67
C GLY A 511 15.16 -2.47 32.25
N ASN A 512 14.26 -2.74 33.20
CA ASN A 512 14.11 -4.06 33.85
C ASN A 512 13.16 -4.97 33.05
N TYR A 513 13.57 -5.34 31.83
CA TYR A 513 12.68 -6.00 30.86
C TYR A 513 12.14 -7.38 31.30
N GLN A 514 12.92 -8.17 32.05
CA GLN A 514 12.47 -9.48 32.54
C GLN A 514 11.35 -9.34 33.58
N GLU A 515 11.48 -8.37 34.49
CA GLU A 515 10.45 -8.09 35.49
C GLU A 515 9.22 -7.45 34.84
N ALA A 516 9.42 -6.54 33.87
CA ALA A 516 8.33 -5.99 33.07
C ALA A 516 7.52 -7.08 32.36
N ALA A 517 8.17 -8.04 31.70
CA ALA A 517 7.49 -9.15 31.02
C ALA A 517 6.67 -10.02 31.99
N LYS A 518 7.17 -10.26 33.20
CA LYS A 518 6.45 -11.00 34.24
C LYS A 518 5.24 -10.22 34.75
N LEU A 519 5.39 -8.92 34.99
CA LEU A 519 4.32 -8.03 35.44
C LEU A 519 3.23 -7.86 34.37
N PHE A 520 3.58 -7.78 33.08
CA PHE A 520 2.58 -7.75 32.01
C PHE A 520 1.79 -9.06 31.89
N LYS A 521 2.42 -10.23 32.08
CA LYS A 521 1.68 -11.50 32.18
C LYS A 521 0.72 -11.53 33.37
N GLN A 522 1.14 -10.97 34.50
CA GLN A 522 0.26 -10.84 35.68
C GLN A 522 -0.87 -9.83 35.45
N ALA A 523 -0.62 -8.76 34.69
CA ALA A 523 -1.62 -7.76 34.31
C ALA A 523 -2.76 -8.37 33.48
N ILE A 524 -2.43 -9.25 32.53
CA ILE A 524 -3.40 -10.01 31.73
C ILE A 524 -4.26 -10.89 32.64
N ASN A 525 -3.66 -11.56 33.62
CA ASN A 525 -4.43 -12.43 34.53
C ASN A 525 -5.28 -11.64 35.54
N ALA A 526 -4.81 -10.48 35.98
CA ALA A 526 -5.49 -9.65 36.97
C ALA A 526 -6.69 -8.90 36.40
N ASN A 527 -6.60 -8.45 35.15
CA ASN A 527 -7.72 -7.89 34.42
C ASN A 527 -7.60 -8.27 32.93
N PRO A 528 -8.15 -9.43 32.52
CA PRO A 528 -8.11 -9.90 31.14
C PRO A 528 -8.84 -8.98 30.14
N TYR A 529 -9.53 -7.95 30.64
CA TYR A 529 -10.33 -6.99 29.87
C TYR A 529 -9.67 -5.60 29.75
N ASP A 530 -8.48 -5.42 30.33
CA ASP A 530 -7.62 -4.27 30.06
C ASP A 530 -6.98 -4.46 28.66
N PRO A 531 -7.36 -3.69 27.63
CA PRO A 531 -6.92 -3.89 26.25
C PRO A 531 -5.46 -3.52 26.04
#